data_AF-A0A3Q9WFG0-F1
#
_entry.id   AF-A0A3Q9WFG0-F1
#
_cell.length_a   1.000
_cell.length_b   1.000
_cell.length_c   1.000
_cell.angle_alpha   90.00
_cell.angle_beta   90.00
_cell.angle_gamma   90.00
#
_symmetry.space_group_name_H-M   'P 1'
#
loop_
_entity.id
_entity.type
_entity.pdbx_description
1 polymer ?
#
loop_
_entity_poly.entity_id
_entity_poly.type
_entity_poly.pdbx_seq_one_letter_code
_entity_poly.pdbx_strand_id
1 'polypeptide(L)'
;MAAQASRADRLREADAVLANDRGLDDLLAATDALWQHRILPFRNTLGAGGREPGPYVHFAEAGLPGTSGLGRRIAAKLRAALPAGSAASVEETREGTARRRVDDVSAAAVSVMPGAGAGFDAVSDAIAAAGFPRVGTAAPPGGGGRSGTHRWADPATDVAVVVAAPHAPA
;
A
#
# COMPACT_ATOMS: atom_id res chain seq x y z
N MET A 1 -8.61 21.04 25.47
CA MET A 1 -8.17 21.59 24.17
C MET A 1 -7.34 20.52 23.48
N ALA A 2 -7.81 19.96 22.37
CA ALA A 2 -6.99 19.04 21.58
C ALA A 2 -5.97 19.88 20.80
N ALA A 3 -4.68 19.66 21.04
CA ALA A 3 -3.61 20.30 20.28
C ALA A 3 -3.68 19.83 18.83
N GLN A 4 -3.64 20.75 17.87
CA GLN A 4 -3.51 20.38 16.45
C GLN A 4 -2.21 19.61 16.24
N ALA A 5 -2.26 18.55 15.43
CA ALA A 5 -1.08 17.79 15.04
C ALA A 5 -0.02 18.72 14.43
N SER A 6 1.25 18.49 14.80
CA SER A 6 2.37 19.28 14.28
C SER A 6 2.49 19.13 12.75
N ARG A 7 3.18 20.07 12.08
CA ARG A 7 3.44 19.94 10.64
C ARG A 7 4.15 18.62 10.31
N ALA A 8 5.11 18.22 11.14
CA ALA A 8 5.83 16.97 10.98
C ALA A 8 4.89 15.76 11.06
N ASP A 9 3.95 15.76 12.02
CA ASP A 9 2.96 14.69 12.13
C ASP A 9 2.03 14.64 10.92
N ARG A 10 1.57 15.80 10.44
CA ARG A 10 0.73 15.87 9.24
C ARG A 10 1.45 15.33 8.00
N LEU A 11 2.71 15.70 7.79
CA LEU A 11 3.51 15.22 6.66
C LEU A 11 3.82 13.72 6.75
N ARG A 12 4.05 13.23 7.96
CA ARG A 12 4.31 11.81 8.25
C ARG A 12 3.11 10.92 7.93
N GLU A 13 1.90 11.44 8.11
CA GLU A 13 0.66 10.69 7.84
C GLU A 13 0.00 11.02 6.49
N ALA A 14 0.58 11.95 5.72
CA ALA A 14 0.04 12.33 4.41
C ALA A 14 0.40 11.32 3.32
N ASP A 15 -0.58 11.00 2.48
CA ASP A 15 -0.36 10.28 1.22
C ASP A 15 -0.13 11.25 0.04
N ALA A 16 -0.44 12.53 0.17
CA ALA A 16 -0.14 13.57 -0.80
C ALA A 16 0.00 14.93 -0.09
N VAL A 17 0.83 15.83 -0.61
CA VAL A 17 0.99 17.18 -0.06
C VAL A 17 0.81 18.18 -1.18
N LEU A 18 -0.14 19.10 -1.00
CA LEU A 18 -0.35 20.24 -1.89
C LEU A 18 0.15 21.51 -1.18
N ALA A 19 1.09 22.21 -1.81
CA ALA A 19 1.58 23.48 -1.33
C ALA A 19 0.52 24.56 -1.57
N ASN A 20 0.01 25.17 -0.49
CA ASN A 20 -0.99 26.24 -0.53
C ASN A 20 -0.41 27.59 -0.05
N ASP A 21 0.90 27.75 -0.18
CA ASP A 21 1.64 28.98 0.11
C ASP A 21 2.03 29.74 -1.17
N ARG A 22 1.55 29.28 -2.33
CA ARG A 22 1.77 29.87 -3.66
C ARG A 22 0.49 30.49 -4.23
N GLY A 23 0.52 30.88 -5.50
CA GLY A 23 -0.65 31.43 -6.18
C GLY A 23 -1.77 30.38 -6.36
N LEU A 24 -3.00 30.86 -6.56
CA LEU A 24 -4.16 30.00 -6.82
C LEU A 24 -3.94 29.09 -8.04
N ASP A 25 -3.35 29.63 -9.11
CA ASP A 25 -3.08 28.88 -10.34
C ASP A 25 -2.11 27.72 -10.09
N ASP A 26 -1.11 27.89 -9.20
CA ASP A 26 -0.19 26.83 -8.81
C ASP A 26 -0.92 25.70 -8.06
N LEU A 27 -1.84 26.06 -7.17
CA LEU A 27 -2.64 25.08 -6.42
C LEU A 27 -3.57 24.29 -7.35
N LEU A 28 -4.22 24.97 -8.30
CA LEU A 28 -5.08 24.32 -9.29
C LEU A 28 -4.27 23.37 -10.18
N ALA A 29 -3.12 23.81 -10.69
CA ALA A 29 -2.23 22.97 -11.48
C ALA A 29 -1.74 21.75 -10.70
N ALA A 30 -1.37 21.90 -9.42
CA ALA A 30 -0.96 20.79 -8.57
C ALA A 30 -2.12 19.81 -8.30
N THR A 31 -3.33 20.32 -8.14
CA THR A 31 -4.54 19.50 -7.95
C THR A 31 -4.87 18.71 -9.21
N ASP A 32 -4.81 19.34 -10.39
CA ASP A 32 -5.03 18.69 -11.67
C ASP A 32 -3.98 17.60 -11.93
N ALA A 33 -2.72 17.88 -11.62
CA ALA A 33 -1.64 16.89 -11.73
C ALA A 33 -1.88 15.68 -10.82
N LEU A 34 -2.26 15.91 -9.55
CA LEU A 34 -2.61 14.84 -8.61
C LEU A 34 -3.80 14.01 -9.13
N TRP A 35 -4.81 14.67 -9.67
CA TRP A 35 -5.99 14.00 -10.22
C TRP A 35 -5.65 13.13 -11.44
N GLN A 36 -5.00 13.70 -12.45
CA GLN A 36 -4.74 13.05 -13.73
C GLN A 36 -3.67 11.96 -13.64
N HIS A 37 -2.61 12.19 -12.86
CA HIS A 37 -1.45 11.29 -12.84
C HIS A 37 -1.47 10.27 -11.72
N ARG A 38 -2.39 10.40 -10.75
CA ARG A 38 -2.45 9.47 -9.62
C ARG A 38 -3.86 8.96 -9.32
N ILE A 39 -4.82 9.86 -9.05
CA ILE A 39 -6.15 9.43 -8.60
C ILE A 39 -6.91 8.69 -9.72
N LEU A 40 -6.92 9.22 -10.94
CA LEU A 40 -7.58 8.57 -12.07
C LEU A 40 -6.94 7.21 -12.42
N PRO A 41 -5.62 7.08 -12.57
CA PRO A 41 -4.99 5.78 -12.77
C PRO A 41 -5.25 4.80 -11.63
N PHE A 42 -5.14 5.24 -10.36
CA PHE A 42 -5.44 4.39 -9.20
C PHE A 42 -6.85 3.81 -9.27
N ARG A 43 -7.86 4.65 -9.50
CA ARG A 43 -9.26 4.23 -9.67
C ARG A 43 -9.39 3.24 -10.83
N ASN A 44 -8.77 3.51 -11.97
CA ASN A 44 -8.87 2.66 -13.16
C ASN A 44 -8.25 1.27 -12.90
N THR A 45 -7.08 1.22 -12.24
CA THR A 45 -6.43 -0.03 -11.83
C THR A 45 -7.31 -0.83 -10.87
N LEU A 46 -7.97 -0.17 -9.92
CA LEU A 46 -8.94 -0.85 -9.05
C LEU A 46 -10.14 -1.41 -9.81
N GLY A 47 -10.70 -0.63 -10.75
CA GLY A 47 -11.80 -1.08 -11.61
C GLY A 47 -11.44 -2.28 -12.50
N ALA A 48 -10.17 -2.39 -12.89
CA ALA A 48 -9.63 -3.53 -13.63
C ALA A 48 -9.24 -4.74 -12.73
N GLY A 49 -9.50 -4.67 -11.42
CA GLY A 49 -9.14 -5.72 -10.47
C GLY A 49 -7.63 -5.90 -10.30
N GLY A 50 -6.84 -4.85 -10.52
CA GLY A 50 -5.37 -4.89 -10.48
C GLY A 50 -4.68 -5.56 -11.65
N ARG A 51 -5.44 -5.93 -12.69
CA ARG A 51 -4.85 -6.30 -13.98
C ARG A 51 -4.43 -5.00 -14.65
N GLU A 52 -3.12 -4.81 -14.83
CA GLU A 52 -2.54 -3.58 -15.36
C GLU A 52 -3.27 -3.07 -16.61
N PRO A 53 -3.54 -1.76 -16.71
CA PRO A 53 -3.67 -1.11 -18.00
C PRO A 53 -2.26 -0.83 -18.56
N GLY A 54 -1.72 -1.80 -19.31
CA GLY A 54 -0.67 -1.59 -20.31
C GLY A 54 0.77 -1.36 -19.81
N PRO A 55 1.78 -1.62 -20.67
CA PRO A 55 3.18 -1.52 -20.31
C PRO A 55 3.54 -0.05 -20.08
N TYR A 56 4.41 0.18 -19.09
CA TYR A 56 4.96 1.48 -18.68
C TYR A 56 4.08 2.32 -17.76
N VAL A 57 3.75 1.79 -16.59
CA VAL A 57 3.72 2.66 -15.40
C VAL A 57 5.18 3.02 -15.13
N HIS A 58 5.63 4.15 -15.66
CA HIS A 58 6.79 4.82 -15.10
C HIS A 58 6.40 5.10 -13.65
N PHE A 59 6.90 4.29 -12.71
CA PHE A 59 6.97 4.68 -11.31
C PHE A 59 7.63 6.05 -11.36
N ALA A 60 6.87 7.10 -11.07
CA ALA A 60 7.47 8.40 -10.96
C ALA A 60 8.68 8.21 -10.03
N GLU A 61 9.89 8.50 -10.50
CA GLU A 61 11.05 8.64 -9.62
C GLU A 61 10.78 9.88 -8.76
N ALA A 62 9.87 9.73 -7.83
CA ALA A 62 9.40 10.72 -6.90
C ALA A 62 8.56 9.96 -5.89
N GLY A 63 9.21 9.35 -4.90
CA GLY A 63 8.54 9.15 -3.63
C GLY A 63 7.85 10.46 -3.23
N LEU A 64 6.63 10.38 -2.68
CA LEU A 64 5.78 11.53 -2.39
C LEU A 64 6.57 12.64 -1.68
N PRO A 65 6.93 13.73 -2.38
CA PRO A 65 7.86 14.71 -1.86
C PRO A 65 7.36 15.27 -0.53
N GLY A 66 8.21 15.19 0.51
CA GLY A 66 7.89 15.69 1.84
C GLY A 66 7.10 14.76 2.76
N THR A 67 6.78 13.52 2.34
CA THR A 67 6.17 12.50 3.24
C THR A 67 7.19 11.44 3.65
N SER A 68 6.92 10.67 4.71
CA SER A 68 7.83 9.63 5.22
C SER A 68 7.07 8.49 5.91
N GLY A 69 7.68 7.30 5.99
CA GLY A 69 7.08 6.15 6.69
C GLY A 69 5.93 5.48 5.94
N LEU A 70 6.11 5.27 4.64
CA LEU A 70 5.13 4.58 3.79
C LEU A 70 4.76 3.19 4.35
N GLY A 71 5.75 2.36 4.72
CA GLY A 71 5.52 1.03 5.30
C GLY A 71 4.56 1.06 6.49
N ARG A 72 4.77 2.00 7.42
CA ARG A 72 3.89 2.21 8.59
C ARG A 72 2.47 2.57 8.19
N ARG A 73 2.30 3.52 7.27
CA ARG A 73 0.96 3.92 6.78
C ARG A 73 0.24 2.76 6.11
N ILE A 74 0.94 1.98 5.30
CA ILE A 74 0.40 0.78 4.66
C ILE A 74 0.02 -0.25 5.72
N ALA A 75 0.89 -0.55 6.69
CA ALA A 75 0.58 -1.48 7.76
C ALA A 75 -0.65 -1.02 8.59
N ALA A 76 -0.77 0.28 8.87
CA ALA A 76 -1.94 0.84 9.55
C ALA A 76 -3.22 0.71 8.70
N LYS A 77 -3.15 1.03 7.40
CA LYS A 77 -4.26 0.88 6.44
C LYS A 77 -4.73 -0.57 6.36
N LEU A 78 -3.79 -1.53 6.28
CA LEU A 78 -4.11 -2.95 6.24
C LEU A 78 -4.76 -3.41 7.55
N ARG A 79 -4.23 -3.03 8.71
CA ARG A 79 -4.85 -3.34 10.01
C ARG A 79 -6.29 -2.80 10.11
N ALA A 80 -6.55 -1.61 9.59
CA ALA A 80 -7.89 -1.02 9.57
C ALA A 80 -8.85 -1.69 8.57
N ALA A 81 -8.32 -2.29 7.50
CA ALA A 81 -9.12 -2.99 6.50
C ALA A 81 -9.44 -4.44 6.88
N LEU A 82 -8.62 -5.06 7.74
CA LEU A 82 -8.86 -6.41 8.21
C LEU A 82 -10.13 -6.47 9.08
N PRO A 83 -10.87 -7.59 9.05
CA PRO A 83 -12.05 -7.76 9.90
C PRO A 83 -11.73 -7.51 11.38
N ALA A 84 -12.63 -6.83 12.09
CA ALA A 84 -12.49 -6.61 13.52
C ALA A 84 -12.36 -7.96 14.26
N GLY A 85 -11.34 -8.08 15.11
CA GLY A 85 -11.03 -9.34 15.82
C GLY A 85 -10.26 -10.37 14.99
N SER A 86 -9.87 -10.06 13.74
CA SER A 86 -8.93 -10.89 12.99
C SER A 86 -7.61 -10.99 13.76
N ALA A 87 -7.18 -12.22 14.07
CA ALA A 87 -5.89 -12.48 14.69
C ALA A 87 -4.71 -12.36 13.69
N ALA A 88 -4.93 -11.68 12.57
CA ALA A 88 -3.91 -11.55 11.53
C ALA A 88 -2.79 -10.58 11.98
N SER A 89 -1.54 -11.03 11.85
CA SER A 89 -0.37 -10.16 12.06
C SER A 89 -0.08 -9.38 10.78
N VAL A 90 0.36 -8.13 10.93
CA VAL A 90 0.76 -7.25 9.83
C VAL A 90 2.13 -6.68 10.16
N GLU A 91 3.13 -7.08 9.38
CA GLU A 91 4.55 -6.77 9.64
C GLU A 91 5.21 -6.15 8.42
N GLU A 92 5.89 -5.02 8.62
CA GLU A 92 6.74 -4.42 7.61
C GLU A 92 7.94 -5.34 7.37
N THR A 93 8.09 -5.82 6.13
CA THR A 93 9.13 -6.77 5.76
C THR A 93 10.25 -6.02 5.04
N ARG A 94 11.50 -6.26 5.45
CA ARG A 94 12.69 -5.69 4.80
C ARG A 94 13.28 -6.60 3.72
N GLU A 95 12.84 -7.85 3.63
CA GLU A 95 13.30 -8.79 2.61
C GLU A 95 12.71 -8.46 1.23
N GLY A 96 13.56 -8.51 0.21
CA GLY A 96 13.20 -8.25 -1.20
C GLY A 96 13.49 -6.84 -1.71
N THR A 97 13.80 -5.87 -0.83
CA THR A 97 14.12 -4.48 -1.21
C THR A 97 15.62 -4.21 -1.38
N ALA A 98 16.44 -5.25 -1.60
CA ALA A 98 17.90 -5.20 -1.60
C ALA A 98 18.57 -4.22 -2.62
N ARG A 99 17.80 -3.38 -3.32
CA ARG A 99 18.30 -2.29 -4.18
C ARG A 99 17.70 -0.90 -3.94
N ARG A 100 16.68 -0.72 -3.10
CA ARG A 100 16.12 0.61 -2.78
C ARG A 100 16.00 0.77 -1.27
N ARG A 101 16.36 1.94 -0.74
CA ARG A 101 16.29 2.20 0.70
C ARG A 101 14.84 2.04 1.14
N VAL A 102 14.65 1.34 2.27
CA VAL A 102 13.34 1.07 2.90
C VAL A 102 12.57 2.37 3.24
N ASP A 103 13.26 3.52 3.24
CA ASP A 103 12.69 4.86 3.44
C ASP A 103 12.51 5.68 2.16
N ASP A 104 12.84 5.15 0.98
CA ASP A 104 12.37 5.77 -0.25
C ASP A 104 10.87 5.52 -0.33
N VAL A 105 10.08 6.58 -0.16
CA VAL A 105 8.61 6.64 -0.20
C VAL A 105 8.00 6.10 -1.50
N SER A 106 8.82 5.56 -2.39
CA SER A 106 8.43 4.88 -3.61
C SER A 106 8.29 3.37 -3.44
N ALA A 107 8.68 2.73 -2.32
CA ALA A 107 8.47 1.29 -2.15
C ALA A 107 8.28 0.81 -0.70
N ALA A 108 7.47 -0.24 -0.51
CA ALA A 108 7.35 -0.95 0.77
C ALA A 108 6.92 -2.42 0.56
N ALA A 109 7.30 -3.29 1.50
CA ALA A 109 6.83 -4.67 1.56
C ALA A 109 6.18 -4.95 2.92
N VAL A 110 5.00 -5.57 2.92
CA VAL A 110 4.27 -5.93 4.15
C VAL A 110 3.81 -7.38 4.07
N SER A 111 4.01 -8.13 5.15
CA SER A 111 3.52 -9.50 5.29
C SER A 111 2.28 -9.52 6.16
N VAL A 112 1.28 -10.30 5.74
CA VAL A 112 0.06 -10.56 6.50
C VAL A 112 -0.10 -12.06 6.71
N MET A 113 -0.17 -12.49 7.97
CA MET A 113 -0.43 -13.89 8.32
C MET A 113 -1.80 -14.00 8.97
N PRO A 114 -2.76 -14.76 8.39
CA PRO A 114 -4.02 -15.04 9.06
C PRO A 114 -3.80 -15.76 10.39
N GLY A 115 -4.44 -15.29 11.46
CA GLY A 115 -4.46 -16.00 12.75
C GLY A 115 -5.56 -17.06 12.82
N ALA A 116 -5.69 -17.72 13.98
CA ALA A 116 -6.69 -18.76 14.19
C ALA A 116 -8.11 -18.25 13.88
N GLY A 117 -8.84 -18.98 13.03
CA GLY A 117 -10.21 -18.63 12.61
C GLY A 117 -10.32 -17.62 11.46
N ALA A 118 -9.22 -16.98 11.04
CA ALA A 118 -9.21 -16.11 9.86
C ALA A 118 -8.86 -16.93 8.60
N GLY A 119 -9.80 -17.03 7.67
CA GLY A 119 -9.56 -17.69 6.38
C GLY A 119 -8.63 -16.87 5.49
N PHE A 120 -7.72 -17.55 4.78
CA PHE A 120 -6.83 -16.92 3.78
C PHE A 120 -7.61 -16.06 2.79
N ASP A 121 -8.72 -16.57 2.24
CA ASP A 121 -9.51 -15.88 1.23
C ASP A 121 -10.15 -14.60 1.79
N ALA A 122 -10.73 -14.64 2.99
CA ALA A 122 -11.30 -13.46 3.62
C ALA A 122 -10.25 -12.36 3.89
N VAL A 123 -9.04 -12.74 4.31
CA VAL A 123 -7.92 -11.80 4.48
C VAL A 123 -7.46 -11.25 3.13
N SER A 124 -7.32 -12.11 2.11
CA SER A 124 -6.93 -11.72 0.75
C SER A 124 -7.96 -10.75 0.13
N ASP A 125 -9.25 -11.01 0.30
CA ASP A 125 -10.34 -10.16 -0.19
C ASP A 125 -10.38 -8.81 0.51
N ALA A 126 -10.17 -8.78 1.84
CA ALA A 126 -10.08 -7.54 2.60
C ALA A 126 -8.89 -6.67 2.14
N ILE A 127 -7.75 -7.28 1.85
CA ILE A 127 -6.56 -6.60 1.33
C ILE A 127 -6.82 -6.07 -0.10
N ALA A 128 -7.49 -6.86 -0.94
CA ALA A 128 -7.90 -6.41 -2.28
C ALA A 128 -8.84 -5.20 -2.20
N ALA A 129 -9.86 -5.24 -1.33
CA ALA A 129 -10.79 -4.14 -1.09
C ALA A 129 -10.10 -2.88 -0.53
N ALA A 130 -9.00 -3.02 0.21
CA ALA A 130 -8.18 -1.91 0.70
C ALA A 130 -7.35 -1.21 -0.41
N GLY A 131 -7.46 -1.69 -1.65
CA GLY A 131 -6.78 -1.13 -2.81
C GLY A 131 -5.48 -1.85 -3.18
N PHE A 132 -5.27 -3.06 -2.66
CA PHE A 132 -4.14 -3.93 -3.01
C PHE A 132 -4.66 -5.17 -3.75
N PRO A 133 -5.11 -5.04 -5.01
CA PRO A 133 -5.61 -6.18 -5.76
C PRO A 133 -4.56 -7.29 -5.87
N ARG A 134 -5.05 -8.53 -6.00
CA ARG A 134 -4.20 -9.71 -6.11
C ARG A 134 -3.60 -9.79 -7.51
N VAL A 135 -2.27 -9.83 -7.58
CA VAL A 135 -1.52 -9.88 -8.84
C VAL A 135 -0.92 -11.25 -9.12
N GLY A 136 -0.93 -12.16 -8.14
CA GLY A 136 -0.46 -13.52 -8.33
C GLY A 136 -0.44 -14.38 -7.07
N THR A 137 0.17 -15.54 -7.20
CA THR A 137 0.53 -16.44 -6.09
C THR A 137 1.98 -16.20 -5.69
N ALA A 138 2.26 -16.11 -4.39
CA ALA A 138 3.63 -16.12 -3.88
C ALA A 138 4.09 -17.56 -3.68
N ALA A 139 5.41 -17.78 -3.61
CA ALA A 139 5.94 -18.98 -2.97
C ALA A 139 5.82 -18.77 -1.45
N PRO A 140 5.20 -19.69 -0.69
CA PRO A 140 5.14 -19.55 0.75
C PRO A 140 6.56 -19.65 1.34
N PRO A 141 6.96 -18.77 2.28
CA PRO A 141 8.17 -19.00 3.05
C PRO A 141 8.02 -20.34 3.81
N GLY A 142 8.92 -21.29 3.58
CA GLY A 142 8.93 -22.58 4.28
C GLY A 142 8.10 -23.72 3.67
N GLY A 143 7.59 -23.59 2.44
CA GLY A 143 7.32 -24.77 1.59
C GLY A 143 6.04 -25.59 1.80
N GLY A 144 4.94 -25.02 2.33
CA GLY A 144 3.69 -25.79 2.44
C GLY A 144 2.35 -25.05 2.60
N GLY A 145 2.32 -23.71 2.56
CA GLY A 145 1.10 -22.92 2.82
C GLY A 145 0.48 -22.25 1.60
N ARG A 146 -0.80 -21.85 1.69
CA ARG A 146 -1.41 -20.95 0.68
C ARG A 146 -0.81 -19.57 0.82
N SER A 147 -0.40 -18.97 -0.30
CA SER A 147 0.06 -17.58 -0.31
C SER A 147 -0.36 -16.81 -1.56
N GLY A 148 -0.43 -15.49 -1.43
CA GLY A 148 -0.86 -14.58 -2.48
C GLY A 148 -0.06 -13.28 -2.42
N THR A 149 0.28 -12.76 -3.60
CA THR A 149 0.90 -11.44 -3.74
C THR A 149 -0.15 -10.43 -4.18
N HIS A 150 -0.21 -9.34 -3.44
CA HIS A 150 -1.03 -8.19 -3.70
C HIS A 150 -0.11 -6.99 -3.97
N ARG A 151 -0.54 -6.08 -4.84
CA ARG A 151 0.19 -4.83 -5.08
C ARG A 151 -0.75 -3.65 -4.96
N TRP A 152 -0.26 -2.56 -4.38
CA TRP A 152 -1.04 -1.33 -4.30
C TRP A 152 -1.31 -0.82 -5.72
N ALA A 153 -2.55 -0.46 -5.99
CA ALA A 153 -2.95 0.07 -7.29
C ALA A 153 -2.52 1.53 -7.53
N ASP A 154 -1.93 2.21 -6.54
CA ASP A 154 -1.47 3.60 -6.67
C ASP A 154 -0.17 3.67 -7.49
N PRO A 155 -0.16 4.34 -8.65
CA PRO A 155 1.02 4.37 -9.52
C PRO A 155 2.19 5.17 -8.94
N ALA A 156 1.97 6.00 -7.91
CA ALA A 156 3.02 6.82 -7.32
C ALA A 156 3.99 6.02 -6.44
N THR A 157 3.66 4.77 -6.12
CA THR A 157 4.44 3.95 -5.18
C THR A 157 4.37 2.48 -5.55
N ASP A 158 5.47 1.75 -5.37
CA ASP A 158 5.54 0.31 -5.51
C ASP A 158 5.41 -0.40 -4.16
N VAL A 159 4.19 -0.75 -3.77
CA VAL A 159 3.95 -1.48 -2.51
C VAL A 159 3.47 -2.88 -2.78
N ALA A 160 4.22 -3.86 -2.27
CA ALA A 160 3.86 -5.26 -2.31
C ALA A 160 3.36 -5.74 -0.94
N VAL A 161 2.28 -6.51 -0.93
CA VAL A 161 1.74 -7.17 0.26
C VAL A 161 1.70 -8.67 0.01
N VAL A 162 2.33 -9.45 0.88
CA VAL A 162 2.31 -10.91 0.81
C VAL A 162 1.37 -11.42 1.90
N VAL A 163 0.38 -12.20 1.50
CA VAL A 163 -0.48 -12.94 2.43
C VAL A 163 0.00 -14.37 2.46
N ALA A 164 0.29 -14.93 3.64
CA ALA A 164 0.71 -16.31 3.78
C ALA A 164 -0.04 -16.97 4.94
N ALA A 165 -0.73 -18.08 4.68
CA ALA A 165 -1.32 -18.91 5.71
C ALA A 165 -0.33 -20.03 6.09
N PRO A 166 -0.16 -20.34 7.39
CA PRO A 166 0.63 -21.48 7.82
C PRO A 166 0.03 -22.80 7.29
N HIS A 167 0.87 -23.82 7.13
CA HIS A 167 0.39 -25.16 6.81
C HIS A 167 -0.47 -25.68 7.98
N ALA A 168 -1.65 -26.20 7.69
CA ALA A 168 -2.43 -26.91 8.70
C ALA A 168 -1.68 -28.21 9.04
N PRO A 169 -1.42 -28.52 10.33
CA PRO A 169 -0.86 -29.82 10.68
C PRO A 169 -1.86 -30.92 10.28
N ALA A 170 -1.34 -31.99 9.67
CA ALA A 170 -2.10 -33.17 9.28
C ALA A 170 -2.65 -33.94 10.48
#